data_AF-A0A2V7KV69-F1
#
_entry.id   AF-A0A2V7KV69-F1
#
_cell.length_a   1.000
_cell.length_b   1.000
_cell.length_c   1.000
_cell.angle_alpha   90.00
_cell.angle_beta   90.00
_cell.angle_gamma   90.00
#
_symmetry.space_group_name_H-M   'P 1'
#
loop_
_entity.id
_entity.type
_entity.pdbx_description
1 polymer ?
#
loop_
_entity_poly.entity_id
_entity_poly.type
_entity_poly.pdbx_seq_one_letter_code
_entity_poly.pdbx_strand_id
1 'polypeptide(L)'
;MLALLAALTLGAVAPRDTTPEAVVIELRIGRITGTTVQAYRVRSEVLLPLSQFFQLVEIRHRLTPDGRLEATVDPGNLGIVIDPRSDSMQYGARRVRIEREFIRYESAELYVGSERLGDLLGVMFAVDWSDLTATVIDPSSLPIARRLRREAAREAYLRRPDGMRADLTLGLQRPS
;
A
#
# COMPACT_ATOMS: atom_id res chain seq x y z
N MET A 1 -42.10 51.01 22.11
CA MET A 1 -40.92 51.20 21.24
C MET A 1 -40.06 49.95 21.35
N LEU A 2 -39.98 49.18 20.25
CA LEU A 2 -39.14 47.99 20.08
C LEU A 2 -37.66 48.36 19.93
N ALA A 3 -36.75 47.53 20.46
CA ALA A 3 -35.43 47.22 19.91
C ALA A 3 -34.85 46.03 20.71
N LEU A 4 -35.23 44.79 20.39
CA LEU A 4 -34.59 43.87 19.43
C LEU A 4 -33.24 43.32 19.93
N LEU A 5 -33.30 42.04 20.34
CA LEU A 5 -32.20 41.17 20.69
C LEU A 5 -31.20 41.03 19.53
N ALA A 6 -29.91 41.03 19.85
CA ALA A 6 -28.88 40.42 19.02
C ALA A 6 -28.19 39.32 19.83
N ALA A 7 -28.78 38.13 19.82
CA ALA A 7 -28.08 36.91 20.21
C ALA A 7 -27.12 36.55 19.08
N LEU A 8 -25.82 36.78 19.29
CA LEU A 8 -24.79 36.17 18.44
C LEU A 8 -24.85 34.66 18.65
N THR A 9 -25.51 33.96 17.74
CA THR A 9 -25.32 32.53 17.54
C THR A 9 -23.86 32.33 17.09
N LEU A 10 -22.99 31.93 18.01
CA LEU A 10 -21.75 31.27 17.63
C LEU A 10 -22.17 30.05 16.80
N GLY A 11 -21.90 30.09 15.50
CA GLY A 11 -22.05 28.94 14.63
C GLY A 11 -21.26 27.79 15.25
N ALA A 12 -21.96 26.75 15.70
CA ALA A 12 -21.35 25.49 16.02
C ALA A 12 -20.63 25.03 14.75
N VAL A 13 -19.30 24.94 14.81
CA VAL A 13 -18.51 24.27 13.79
C VAL A 13 -19.05 22.84 13.76
N ALA A 14 -19.73 22.46 12.66
CA ALA A 14 -20.21 21.11 12.47
C ALA A 14 -19.05 20.12 12.73
N PRO A 15 -19.31 18.97 13.39
CA PRO A 15 -18.26 17.97 13.57
C PRO A 15 -17.73 17.62 12.19
N ARG A 16 -16.43 17.88 11.97
CA ARG A 16 -15.72 17.51 10.74
C ARG A 16 -15.98 16.02 10.51
N ASP A 17 -16.26 15.61 9.28
CA ASP A 17 -16.51 14.22 8.86
C ASP A 17 -15.35 13.28 9.26
N THR A 18 -15.32 12.87 10.53
CA THR A 18 -14.38 11.90 11.09
C THR A 18 -14.99 10.51 11.16
N THR A 19 -16.29 10.39 10.86
CA THR A 19 -16.98 9.10 10.83
C THR A 19 -16.60 8.37 9.53
N PRO A 20 -16.02 7.17 9.61
CA PRO A 20 -15.72 6.40 8.41
C PRO A 20 -17.00 6.00 7.66
N GLU A 21 -17.06 6.34 6.37
CA GLU A 21 -18.14 5.96 5.46
C GLU A 21 -17.72 4.73 4.65
N ALA A 22 -18.52 3.67 4.67
CA ALA A 22 -18.24 2.46 3.91
C ALA A 22 -18.40 2.71 2.40
N VAL A 23 -17.40 2.32 1.61
CA VAL A 23 -17.38 2.52 0.15
C VAL A 23 -16.78 1.30 -0.55
N VAL A 24 -17.21 1.03 -1.77
CA VAL A 24 -16.60 0.01 -2.64
C VAL A 24 -15.76 0.73 -3.69
N ILE A 25 -14.49 0.36 -3.81
CA ILE A 25 -13.55 0.98 -4.76
C ILE A 25 -12.76 -0.08 -5.52
N GLU A 26 -12.21 0.31 -6.68
CA GLU A 26 -11.21 -0.47 -7.38
C GLU A 26 -9.80 -0.11 -6.89
N LEU A 27 -9.13 -1.06 -6.24
CA LEU A 27 -7.76 -0.94 -5.79
C LEU A 27 -6.81 -1.44 -6.88
N ARG A 28 -5.97 -0.55 -7.41
CA ARG A 28 -5.06 -0.82 -8.54
C ARG A 28 -3.59 -0.70 -8.13
N ILE A 29 -2.78 -1.61 -8.63
CA ILE A 29 -1.32 -1.58 -8.50
C ILE A 29 -0.72 -1.12 -9.84
N GLY A 30 -0.54 0.18 -10.01
CA GLY A 30 -0.15 0.78 -11.28
C GLY A 30 -1.00 0.26 -12.44
N ARG A 31 -0.35 -0.31 -13.45
CA ARG A 31 -1.01 -1.00 -14.59
C ARG A 31 -0.84 -2.52 -14.54
N ILE A 32 -0.51 -3.07 -13.37
CA ILE A 32 -0.13 -4.47 -13.21
C ILE A 32 -1.37 -5.32 -12.94
N THR A 33 -2.14 -4.95 -11.92
CA THR A 33 -3.30 -5.69 -11.46
C THR A 33 -4.24 -4.77 -10.69
N GLY A 34 -5.48 -5.19 -10.49
CA GLY A 34 -6.43 -4.51 -9.63
C GLY A 34 -7.51 -5.46 -9.11
N THR A 35 -8.18 -5.07 -8.03
CA THR A 35 -9.33 -5.80 -7.49
C THR A 35 -10.32 -4.84 -6.86
N THR A 36 -11.60 -5.19 -6.89
CA THR A 36 -12.65 -4.46 -6.17
C THR A 36 -12.61 -4.82 -4.70
N VAL A 37 -12.61 -3.82 -3.82
CA VAL A 37 -12.53 -4.00 -2.37
C VAL A 37 -13.56 -3.17 -1.62
N GLN A 38 -14.00 -3.68 -0.47
CA GLN A 38 -14.66 -2.85 0.53
C GLN A 38 -13.60 -1.98 1.22
N ALA A 39 -13.86 -0.69 1.34
CA ALA A 39 -12.99 0.30 1.96
C ALA A 39 -13.82 1.26 2.83
N TYR A 40 -13.12 2.21 3.45
CA TYR A 40 -13.77 3.33 4.13
C TYR A 40 -13.22 4.66 3.63
N ARG A 41 -14.09 5.65 3.49
CA ARG A 41 -13.71 7.04 3.31
C ARG A 41 -13.69 7.74 4.66
N VAL A 42 -12.58 8.39 4.96
CA VAL A 42 -12.45 9.28 6.12
C VAL A 42 -11.86 10.58 5.61
N ARG A 43 -12.61 11.68 5.72
CA ARG A 43 -12.25 12.97 5.12
C ARG A 43 -11.97 12.83 3.62
N SER A 44 -10.72 13.06 3.19
CA SER A 44 -10.24 12.92 1.81
C SER A 44 -9.49 11.63 1.54
N GLU A 45 -9.24 10.82 2.57
CA GLU A 45 -8.40 9.63 2.51
C GLU A 45 -9.26 8.36 2.45
N VAL A 46 -8.73 7.35 1.78
CA VAL A 46 -9.34 6.02 1.76
C VAL A 46 -8.56 5.09 2.69
N LEU A 47 -9.30 4.37 3.53
CA LEU A 47 -8.76 3.30 4.36
C LEU A 47 -8.89 1.99 3.59
N LEU A 48 -7.76 1.36 3.31
CA LEU A 48 -7.65 0.17 2.47
C LEU A 48 -7.56 -1.10 3.32
N PRO A 49 -8.21 -2.21 2.91
CA PRO A 49 -8.07 -3.49 3.58
C PRO A 49 -6.66 -4.06 3.36
N LEU A 50 -5.90 -4.18 4.44
CA LEU A 50 -4.49 -4.55 4.37
C LEU A 50 -4.26 -5.98 3.91
N SER A 51 -5.10 -6.93 4.31
CA SER A 51 -4.92 -8.33 3.92
C SER A 51 -5.06 -8.47 2.40
N GLN A 52 -6.07 -7.84 1.82
CA GLN A 52 -6.31 -7.83 0.36
C GLN A 52 -5.21 -7.07 -0.39
N PHE A 53 -4.81 -5.89 0.10
CA PHE A 53 -3.71 -5.15 -0.49
C PHE A 53 -2.39 -5.94 -0.47
N PHE A 54 -2.03 -6.56 0.66
CA PHE A 54 -0.81 -7.36 0.79
C PHE A 54 -0.83 -8.62 -0.09
N GLN A 55 -1.99 -9.26 -0.26
CA GLN A 55 -2.15 -10.35 -1.24
C GLN A 55 -1.88 -9.85 -2.67
N LEU A 56 -2.47 -8.72 -3.07
CA LEU A 56 -2.27 -8.13 -4.40
C LEU A 56 -0.80 -7.82 -4.69
N VAL A 57 -0.04 -7.39 -3.68
CA VAL A 57 1.37 -7.02 -3.85
C VAL A 57 2.35 -8.14 -3.48
N GLU A 58 1.83 -9.36 -3.25
CA GLU A 58 2.60 -10.58 -2.93
C GLU A 58 3.40 -10.48 -1.62
N ILE A 59 2.90 -9.73 -0.63
CA ILE A 59 3.45 -9.65 0.73
C ILE A 59 2.79 -10.71 1.60
N ARG A 60 3.62 -11.60 2.17
CA ARG A 60 3.17 -12.63 3.11
C ARG A 60 2.82 -11.97 4.44
N HIS A 61 1.63 -12.25 4.95
CA HIS A 61 1.13 -11.65 6.18
C HIS A 61 0.33 -12.63 7.03
N ARG A 62 0.19 -12.27 8.30
CA ARG A 62 -0.70 -12.89 9.28
C ARG A 62 -1.42 -11.76 10.00
N LEU A 63 -2.75 -11.85 10.03
CA LEU A 63 -3.60 -11.01 10.86
C LEU A 63 -4.01 -11.83 12.09
N THR A 64 -3.71 -11.32 13.28
CA THR A 64 -4.10 -11.97 14.53
C THR A 64 -5.56 -11.65 14.87
N PRO A 65 -6.25 -12.48 15.68
CA PRO A 65 -7.65 -12.23 16.06
C PRO A 65 -7.88 -10.90 16.80
N ASP A 66 -6.85 -10.40 17.49
CA ASP A 66 -6.86 -9.12 18.18
C ASP A 66 -6.59 -7.91 17.26
N GLY A 67 -6.40 -8.15 15.95
CA GLY A 67 -6.29 -7.12 14.91
C GLY A 67 -4.88 -6.69 14.57
N ARG A 68 -3.84 -7.31 15.16
CA ARG A 68 -2.45 -6.99 14.86
C ARG A 68 -2.03 -7.69 13.57
N LEU A 69 -1.50 -6.91 12.64
CA LEU A 69 -0.99 -7.41 11.37
C LEU A 69 0.53 -7.49 11.40
N GLU A 70 1.05 -8.67 11.10
CA GLU A 70 2.47 -8.95 10.93
C GLU A 70 2.70 -9.42 9.51
N ALA A 71 3.70 -8.85 8.83
CA ALA A 71 4.05 -9.27 7.49
C ALA A 71 5.57 -9.24 7.27
N THR A 72 6.01 -9.94 6.23
CA THR A 72 7.42 -10.02 5.85
C THR A 72 7.56 -9.71 4.38
N VAL A 73 8.49 -8.82 4.05
CA VAL A 73 8.78 -8.42 2.67
C VAL A 73 10.12 -8.98 2.21
N ASP A 74 10.10 -9.61 1.04
CA ASP A 74 11.27 -10.16 0.37
C ASP A 74 11.72 -9.31 -0.83
N PRO A 75 13.04 -9.31 -1.14
CA PRO A 75 14.19 -9.70 -0.30
C PRO A 75 14.47 -8.72 0.84
N GLY A 76 15.15 -9.25 1.86
CA GLY A 76 15.58 -8.49 3.04
C GLY A 76 14.92 -8.98 4.33
N ASN A 77 13.90 -9.84 4.23
CA ASN A 77 13.14 -10.37 5.37
C ASN A 77 12.70 -9.24 6.32
N LEU A 78 12.32 -8.10 5.73
CA LEU A 78 11.98 -6.90 6.50
C LEU A 78 10.55 -7.08 7.03
N GLY A 79 10.41 -7.00 8.35
CA GLY A 79 9.13 -7.12 9.03
C GLY A 79 8.30 -5.85 8.92
N ILE A 80 7.01 -6.01 8.67
CA ILE A 80 5.98 -4.99 8.85
C ILE A 80 5.15 -5.36 10.07
N VAL A 81 4.91 -4.39 10.95
CA VAL A 81 4.04 -4.54 12.11
C VAL A 81 3.08 -3.35 12.17
N ILE A 82 1.79 -3.67 12.21
CA ILE A 82 0.71 -2.69 12.32
C ILE A 82 -0.26 -3.19 13.40
N ASP A 83 -0.44 -2.40 14.45
CA ASP A 83 -1.35 -2.73 15.56
C ASP A 83 -2.37 -1.58 15.71
N PRO A 84 -3.69 -1.84 15.62
CA PRO A 84 -4.73 -0.82 15.79
C PRO A 84 -4.72 -0.16 17.18
N ARG A 85 -4.07 -0.76 18.17
CA ARG A 85 -3.89 -0.19 19.52
C ARG A 85 -2.64 0.69 19.63
N SER A 86 -1.74 0.64 18.65
CA SER A 86 -0.55 1.48 18.59
C SER A 86 -0.83 2.78 17.84
N ASP A 87 -0.04 3.81 18.14
CA ASP A 87 -0.04 5.10 17.43
C ASP A 87 0.97 5.13 16.27
N SER A 88 1.56 3.98 15.93
CA SER A 88 2.57 3.90 14.89
C SER A 88 2.62 2.53 14.21
N MET A 89 3.07 2.56 12.97
CA MET A 89 3.36 1.40 12.12
C MET A 89 4.85 1.28 11.90
N GLN A 90 5.32 0.06 11.69
CA GLN A 90 6.74 -0.23 11.51
C GLN A 90 6.99 -1.04 10.25
N TYR A 91 8.06 -0.71 9.52
CA TYR A 91 8.59 -1.48 8.41
C TYR A 91 10.13 -1.48 8.47
N GLY A 92 10.72 -2.59 8.92
CA GLY A 92 12.14 -2.63 9.26
C GLY A 92 12.49 -1.56 10.31
N ALA A 93 13.43 -0.66 9.99
CA ALA A 93 13.78 0.47 10.85
C ALA A 93 12.87 1.70 10.68
N ARG A 94 12.01 1.73 9.66
CA ARG A 94 11.10 2.85 9.40
C ARG A 94 9.91 2.77 10.35
N ARG A 95 9.57 3.90 10.97
CA ARG A 95 8.38 4.05 11.81
C ARG A 95 7.55 5.23 11.31
N VAL A 96 6.26 5.00 11.11
CA VAL A 96 5.30 6.00 10.64
C VAL A 96 4.22 6.16 11.70
N ARG A 97 3.90 7.40 12.08
CA ARG A 97 2.82 7.68 13.01
C ARG A 97 1.48 7.46 12.32
N ILE A 98 0.50 6.92 13.05
CA ILE A 98 -0.86 6.75 12.57
C ILE A 98 -1.86 7.26 13.61
N GLU A 99 -2.76 8.11 13.16
CA GLU A 99 -3.85 8.63 13.97
C GLU A 99 -5.00 7.62 14.03
N ARG A 100 -5.73 7.60 15.15
CA ARG A 100 -6.84 6.64 15.39
C ARG A 100 -7.95 6.69 14.35
N GLU A 101 -8.10 7.79 13.64
CA GLU A 101 -9.10 7.95 12.57
C GLU A 101 -8.72 7.24 11.27
N PHE A 102 -7.43 6.93 11.06
CA PHE A 102 -6.91 6.29 9.85
C PHE A 102 -6.56 4.83 10.03
N ILE A 103 -6.93 4.22 11.16
CA ILE A 103 -6.78 2.79 11.41
C ILE A 103 -8.07 2.23 11.99
N ARG A 104 -8.54 1.13 11.42
CA ARG A 104 -9.80 0.50 11.83
C ARG A 104 -9.68 -1.01 11.72
N TYR A 105 -10.00 -1.73 12.78
CA TYR A 105 -10.14 -3.18 12.74
C TYR A 105 -11.63 -3.54 12.84
N GLU A 106 -12.16 -4.17 11.80
CA GLU A 106 -13.58 -4.53 11.71
C GLU A 106 -13.75 -5.75 10.82
N SER A 107 -14.72 -6.61 11.13
CA SER A 107 -15.03 -7.81 10.32
C SER A 107 -13.82 -8.69 10.03
N ALA A 108 -12.91 -8.83 11.00
CA ALA A 108 -11.65 -9.57 10.87
C ALA A 108 -10.71 -9.06 9.75
N GLU A 109 -10.79 -7.78 9.41
CA GLU A 109 -9.88 -7.10 8.47
C GLU A 109 -9.32 -5.83 9.12
N LEU A 110 -8.06 -5.52 8.82
CA LEU A 110 -7.40 -4.29 9.27
C LEU A 110 -7.36 -3.29 8.11
N TYR A 111 -8.00 -2.15 8.33
CA TYR A 111 -8.06 -1.04 7.38
C TYR A 111 -7.11 0.06 7.81
N VAL A 112 -6.31 0.56 6.87
CA VAL A 112 -5.34 1.64 7.10
C VAL A 112 -5.43 2.70 6.02
N GLY A 113 -5.33 3.96 6.43
CA GLY A 113 -5.28 5.11 5.54
C GLY A 113 -4.17 4.99 4.50
N SER A 114 -4.53 5.20 3.23
CA SER A 114 -3.65 5.08 2.09
C SER A 114 -2.41 5.97 2.12
N GLU A 115 -2.48 7.18 2.72
CA GLU A 115 -1.33 8.08 2.85
C GLU A 115 -0.31 7.49 3.82
N ARG A 116 -0.74 7.08 5.01
CA ARG A 116 0.15 6.51 6.04
C ARG A 116 0.72 5.16 5.58
N LEU A 117 -0.09 4.36 4.89
CA LEU A 117 0.38 3.12 4.25
C LEU A 117 1.41 3.39 3.15
N GLY A 118 1.19 4.45 2.36
CA GLY A 118 2.14 4.92 1.34
C GLY A 118 3.48 5.33 1.96
N ASP A 119 3.45 6.16 3.00
CA ASP A 119 4.63 6.59 3.75
C ASP A 119 5.41 5.42 4.34
N LEU A 120 4.70 4.41 4.84
CA LEU A 120 5.29 3.19 5.40
C LEU A 120 6.02 2.40 4.32
N LEU A 121 5.39 2.17 3.18
CA LEU A 121 5.91 1.33 2.10
C LEU A 121 6.83 2.09 1.11
N GLY A 122 6.88 3.41 1.21
CA GLY A 122 7.57 4.27 0.25
C GLY A 122 6.90 4.27 -1.13
N VAL A 123 5.56 4.28 -1.17
CA VAL A 123 4.77 4.39 -2.40
C VAL A 123 3.73 5.50 -2.27
N MET A 124 3.18 5.94 -3.41
CA MET A 124 2.13 6.96 -3.44
C MET A 124 0.83 6.36 -3.94
N PHE A 125 -0.26 6.65 -3.23
CA PHE A 125 -1.62 6.33 -3.66
C PHE A 125 -2.27 7.58 -4.26
N ALA A 126 -2.86 7.45 -5.44
CA ALA A 126 -3.79 8.43 -5.98
C ALA A 126 -5.21 7.90 -5.83
N VAL A 127 -6.07 8.70 -5.21
CA VAL A 127 -7.48 8.35 -5.00
C VAL A 127 -8.33 9.23 -5.91
N ASP A 128 -9.12 8.58 -6.76
CA ASP A 128 -10.13 9.24 -7.58
C ASP A 128 -11.52 8.85 -7.05
N TRP A 129 -12.20 9.81 -6.42
CA TRP A 129 -13.53 9.61 -5.84
C TRP A 129 -14.65 9.66 -6.87
N SER A 130 -14.41 10.20 -8.08
CA SER A 130 -15.38 10.17 -9.17
C SER A 130 -15.42 8.80 -9.84
N ASP A 131 -14.24 8.20 -10.02
CA ASP A 131 -14.11 6.85 -10.60
C ASP A 131 -14.11 5.74 -9.55
N LEU A 132 -14.16 6.08 -8.25
CA LEU A 132 -14.06 5.15 -7.12
C LEU A 132 -12.83 4.25 -7.23
N THR A 133 -11.66 4.85 -7.44
CA THR A 133 -10.40 4.11 -7.57
C THR A 133 -9.35 4.58 -6.58
N ALA A 134 -8.52 3.65 -6.12
CA ALA A 134 -7.28 3.94 -5.40
C ALA A 134 -6.13 3.25 -6.12
N THR A 135 -5.18 4.01 -6.64
CA THR A 135 -4.11 3.50 -7.50
C THR A 135 -2.75 3.76 -6.88
N VAL A 136 -1.93 2.73 -6.72
CA VAL A 136 -0.50 2.89 -6.47
C VAL A 136 0.16 3.41 -7.74
N ILE A 137 0.65 4.66 -7.72
CA ILE A 137 1.14 5.35 -8.92
C ILE A 137 2.44 4.73 -9.45
N ASP A 138 3.41 4.52 -8.56
CA ASP A 138 4.64 3.80 -8.89
C ASP A 138 4.80 2.57 -7.99
N PRO A 139 4.45 1.36 -8.48
CA PRO A 139 4.58 0.13 -7.71
C PRO A 139 6.02 -0.42 -7.74
N SER A 140 7.02 0.35 -8.20
CA SER A 140 8.36 -0.16 -8.52
C SER A 140 9.10 -0.83 -7.37
N SER A 141 8.85 -0.39 -6.14
CA SER A 141 9.44 -0.91 -4.91
C SER A 141 8.75 -2.19 -4.42
N LEU A 142 7.53 -2.47 -4.89
CA LEU A 142 6.70 -3.55 -4.39
C LEU A 142 7.12 -4.92 -4.93
N PRO A 143 6.91 -6.02 -4.16
CA PRO A 143 7.36 -7.36 -4.56
C PRO A 143 6.81 -7.82 -5.92
N ILE A 144 5.52 -7.60 -6.19
CA ILE A 144 4.89 -7.96 -7.47
C ILE A 144 5.59 -7.32 -8.68
N ALA A 145 5.91 -6.02 -8.62
CA ALA A 145 6.60 -5.35 -9.72
C ALA A 145 8.02 -5.88 -9.92
N ARG A 146 8.71 -6.21 -8.83
CA ARG A 146 10.06 -6.80 -8.89
C ARG A 146 10.04 -8.21 -9.48
N ARG A 147 9.04 -9.03 -9.14
CA ARG A 147 8.86 -10.37 -9.73
C ARG A 147 8.69 -10.26 -11.24
N LEU A 148 7.76 -9.43 -11.70
CA LEU A 148 7.47 -9.24 -13.12
C LEU A 148 8.69 -8.74 -13.91
N ARG A 149 9.49 -7.83 -13.33
CA ARG A 149 10.76 -7.41 -13.97
C ARG A 149 11.75 -8.54 -14.12
N ARG A 150 11.91 -9.39 -13.10
CA ARG A 150 12.82 -10.55 -13.16
C ARG A 150 12.36 -11.54 -14.22
N GLU A 151 11.05 -11.77 -14.33
CA GLU A 151 10.45 -12.62 -15.36
C GLU A 151 10.70 -12.05 -16.76
N ALA A 152 10.41 -10.77 -16.98
CA ALA A 152 10.65 -10.10 -18.26
C ALA A 152 12.13 -10.10 -18.67
N ALA A 153 13.06 -9.87 -17.72
CA ALA A 153 14.49 -9.94 -17.97
C ALA A 153 14.95 -11.36 -18.37
N ARG A 154 14.38 -12.39 -17.72
CA ARG A 154 14.64 -13.79 -18.06
C ARG A 154 14.12 -14.13 -19.45
N GLU A 155 12.91 -13.71 -19.80
CA GLU A 155 12.36 -13.92 -21.14
C GLU A 155 13.19 -13.22 -22.22
N ALA A 156 13.62 -11.99 -21.98
CA ALA A 156 14.46 -11.23 -22.91
C ALA A 156 15.82 -11.92 -23.13
N TYR A 157 16.42 -12.48 -22.08
CA TYR A 157 17.64 -13.28 -22.19
C TYR A 157 17.43 -14.53 -23.05
N LEU A 158 16.34 -15.28 -22.82
CA LEU A 158 16.03 -16.50 -23.57
C LEU A 158 15.65 -16.26 -25.03
N ARG A 159 15.04 -15.11 -25.35
CA ARG A 159 14.70 -14.74 -26.74
C ARG A 159 15.90 -14.21 -27.52
N ARG A 160 17.07 -13.99 -26.91
CA ARG A 160 18.27 -13.58 -27.62
C ARG A 160 18.75 -14.78 -28.46
N PRO A 161 18.74 -14.70 -29.81
CA PRO A 161 19.20 -15.81 -30.62
C PRO A 161 20.66 -16.14 -30.29
N ASP A 162 21.01 -17.43 -30.30
CA ASP A 162 22.33 -18.05 -30.05
C ASP A 162 23.51 -17.53 -30.93
N GLY A 163 23.41 -16.33 -31.51
CA GLY A 163 24.38 -15.74 -32.43
C GLY A 163 25.65 -15.20 -31.77
N MET A 164 25.90 -15.47 -30.50
CA MET A 164 27.15 -15.12 -29.84
C MET A 164 27.58 -16.26 -28.91
N ARG A 165 28.08 -17.34 -29.52
CA ARG A 165 29.02 -18.23 -28.82
C ARG A 165 30.10 -17.33 -28.27
N ALA A 166 30.15 -17.18 -26.95
CA ALA A 166 31.33 -16.66 -26.29
C ALA A 166 32.50 -17.53 -26.78
N ASP A 167 33.44 -16.88 -27.46
CA ASP A 167 34.66 -17.50 -27.93
C ASP A 167 35.45 -17.91 -26.67
N LEU A 168 35.16 -19.12 -26.18
CA LEU A 168 35.90 -19.80 -25.13
C LEU A 168 37.20 -20.35 -25.72
N THR A 169 37.96 -19.49 -26.41
CA THR A 169 39.40 -19.70 -26.63
C THR A 169 40.13 -19.28 -25.35
N LEU A 170 39.82 -19.99 -24.27
CA LEU A 170 40.60 -19.99 -23.03
C LEU A 170 41.91 -20.70 -23.35
N GLY A 171 43.00 -19.93 -23.41
CA GLY A 171 44.30 -20.31 -23.94
C GLY A 171 44.85 -21.62 -23.38
N LEU A 172 44.83 -22.66 -24.23
CA LEU A 172 45.78 -23.77 -24.19
C LEU A 172 47.11 -23.30 -24.77
N GLN A 173 47.90 -22.57 -23.98
CA GLN A 173 49.34 -22.45 -24.21
C GLN A 173 50.06 -22.72 -22.89
N ARG A 174 50.53 -23.95 -22.72
CA ARG A 174 51.65 -24.25 -21.82
C ARG A 174 52.94 -24.00 -22.60
N PRO A 175 53.87 -23.18 -22.10
CA PRO A 175 55.21 -23.06 -22.67
C PRO A 175 55.99 -24.37 -22.46
N SER A 176 56.94 -24.58 -23.37
CA SER A 176 57.81 -25.76 -23.53
C SER A 176 58.79 -25.97 -22.38
#